data_AF-A0A1B8RYQ2-F1
#
_entry.id   AF-A0A1B8RYQ2-F1
#
_cell.length_a   1.000
_cell.length_b   1.000
_cell.length_c   1.000
_cell.angle_alpha   90.00
_cell.angle_beta   90.00
_cell.angle_gamma   90.00
#
_symmetry.space_group_name_H-M   'P 1'
#
loop_
_entity.id
_entity.type
_entity.pdbx_description
1 polymer ?
#
loop_
_entity_poly.entity_id
_entity_poly.type
_entity_poly.pdbx_seq_one_letter_code
_entity_poly.pdbx_strand_id
1 'polypeptide(L)'
;MFAKKSIDHQPIITENSDLSQAEVDRQIEILKRNELVGNSDDLAQKIFEASTMHTCKRGFQIIYEGEEKDDVFFLLFGDVSITRKGKEIDTKSAPSNIGELAANTPGDPRTADISVVSETVRMRVISGAEFRKIRDASPEFEKALNRFIAKMNRSKIAQLGQKSTKTGIPWYVLSAIVSLASMVLAALLFWMSEFSWLQSTAGTLLVGIFGFVAMLLLNPDLIYRNMFRFSGFAVVGLIAWGSASWAFRFDGAGTKIPLLIDFNAGGEMKTAALVGSIIALLLLAGLSAHHDRKMSNVST
;
A
#
# COMPACT_ATOMS: atom_id res chain seq x y z
N MET A 1 -24.98 10.94 -1.41
CA MET A 1 -24.57 10.25 -2.65
C MET A 1 -25.00 11.16 -3.81
N PHE A 2 -24.12 12.07 -4.24
CA PHE A 2 -24.46 13.03 -5.29
C PHE A 2 -24.30 12.34 -6.64
N ALA A 3 -25.41 12.11 -7.34
CA ALA A 3 -25.41 11.64 -8.71
C ALA A 3 -24.69 12.69 -9.58
N LYS A 4 -23.51 12.35 -10.08
CA LYS A 4 -22.76 13.16 -11.04
C LYS A 4 -23.62 13.24 -12.30
N LYS A 5 -24.27 14.39 -12.52
CA LYS A 5 -25.04 14.66 -13.74
C LYS A 5 -24.06 14.64 -14.91
N SER A 6 -23.95 13.49 -15.57
CA SER A 6 -23.24 13.31 -16.84
C SER A 6 -23.88 14.24 -17.85
N ILE A 7 -23.26 15.39 -18.11
CA ILE A 7 -23.63 16.20 -19.26
C ILE A 7 -23.08 15.45 -20.47
N ASP A 8 -23.99 14.89 -21.26
CA ASP A 8 -23.68 14.12 -22.47
C ASP A 8 -23.18 15.08 -23.57
N HIS A 9 -21.92 15.49 -23.45
CA HIS A 9 -21.23 16.24 -24.48
C HIS A 9 -20.60 15.26 -25.44
N GLN A 10 -21.28 14.89 -26.53
CA GLN A 10 -20.66 14.07 -27.57
C GLN A 10 -19.42 14.78 -28.14
N PRO A 11 -18.30 14.06 -28.35
CA PRO A 11 -17.11 14.64 -28.92
C PRO A 11 -17.37 15.08 -30.36
N ILE A 12 -16.82 16.24 -30.74
CA ILE A 12 -16.83 16.66 -32.15
C ILE A 12 -15.67 15.93 -32.83
N ILE A 13 -16.00 15.04 -33.75
CA ILE A 13 -15.03 14.28 -34.54
C ILE A 13 -14.77 15.04 -35.85
N THR A 14 -13.51 15.21 -36.20
CA THR A 14 -13.08 15.82 -37.47
C THR A 14 -12.21 14.82 -38.21
N GLU A 15 -12.65 14.46 -39.42
CA GLU A 15 -11.92 13.54 -40.28
C GLU A 15 -10.67 14.23 -40.86
N ASN A 16 -9.66 13.42 -41.20
CA ASN A 16 -8.41 13.95 -41.75
C ASN A 16 -8.61 14.66 -43.10
N SER A 17 -9.63 14.24 -43.88
CA SER A 17 -10.00 14.87 -45.16
C SER A 17 -10.48 16.30 -45.03
N ASP A 18 -10.98 16.68 -43.86
CA ASP A 18 -11.65 17.96 -43.63
C ASP A 18 -10.68 19.05 -43.14
N LEU A 19 -9.43 18.67 -42.87
CA LEU A 19 -8.40 19.56 -42.35
C LEU A 19 -7.66 20.28 -43.48
N SER A 20 -7.42 21.57 -43.29
CA SER A 20 -6.53 22.32 -44.19
C SER A 20 -5.08 21.87 -44.00
N GLN A 21 -4.26 21.97 -45.07
CA GLN A 21 -2.85 21.57 -44.99
C GLN A 21 -2.10 22.28 -43.85
N ALA A 22 -2.39 23.57 -43.61
CA ALA A 22 -1.79 24.33 -42.52
C ALA A 22 -2.16 23.78 -41.13
N GLU A 23 -3.36 23.21 -40.96
CA GLU A 23 -3.77 22.56 -39.71
C GLU A 23 -3.12 21.19 -39.55
N VAL A 24 -2.95 20.44 -40.65
CA VAL A 24 -2.20 19.17 -40.67
C VAL A 24 -0.78 19.40 -40.16
N ASP A 25 -0.06 20.35 -40.78
CA ASP A 25 1.33 20.67 -40.44
C ASP A 25 1.44 21.09 -38.97
N ARG A 26 0.51 21.93 -38.49
CA ARG A 26 0.47 22.37 -37.08
C ARG A 26 0.28 21.20 -36.11
N GLN A 27 -0.57 20.24 -36.45
CA GLN A 27 -0.84 19.10 -35.57
C GLN A 27 0.32 18.12 -35.52
N ILE A 28 0.97 17.87 -36.67
CA ILE A 28 2.21 17.07 -36.75
C ILE A 28 3.29 17.70 -35.87
N GLU A 29 3.48 19.02 -35.95
CA GLU A 29 4.43 19.74 -35.10
C GLU A 29 4.13 19.64 -33.60
N ILE A 30 2.85 19.54 -33.21
CA ILE A 30 2.46 19.30 -31.81
C ILE A 30 2.73 17.84 -31.42
N LEU A 31 2.41 16.88 -32.30
CA LEU A 31 2.66 15.45 -32.06
C LEU A 31 4.14 15.17 -31.84
N LYS A 32 5.02 15.80 -32.62
CA LYS A 32 6.49 15.69 -32.47
C LYS A 32 6.99 16.05 -31.07
N ARG A 33 6.31 16.95 -30.37
CA ARG A 33 6.67 17.38 -29.00
C ARG A 33 6.24 16.37 -27.92
N ASN A 34 5.45 15.37 -28.27
CA ASN A 34 5.06 14.30 -27.35
C ASN A 34 6.26 13.41 -27.01
N GLU A 35 6.38 13.02 -25.74
CA GLU A 35 7.50 12.19 -25.24
C GLU A 35 7.63 10.84 -25.98
N LEU A 36 6.52 10.24 -26.42
CA LEU A 36 6.55 8.98 -27.18
C LEU A 36 6.98 9.15 -28.64
N VAL A 37 6.69 10.29 -29.25
CA VAL A 37 6.99 10.57 -30.67
C VAL A 37 8.43 11.09 -30.82
N GLY A 38 8.93 11.83 -29.84
CA GLY A 38 10.36 12.14 -29.72
C GLY A 38 10.94 12.92 -30.90
N ASN A 39 10.20 13.89 -31.45
CA ASN A 39 10.58 14.72 -32.59
C ASN A 39 10.77 13.99 -33.93
N SER A 40 10.28 12.75 -34.06
CA SER A 40 10.31 12.00 -35.33
C SER A 40 9.16 12.41 -36.25
N ASP A 41 9.50 12.91 -37.44
CA ASP A 41 8.54 13.29 -38.48
C ASP A 41 7.75 12.09 -38.99
N ASP A 42 8.43 10.97 -39.26
CA ASP A 42 7.81 9.73 -39.75
C ASP A 42 6.79 9.17 -38.76
N LEU A 43 7.12 9.14 -37.47
CA LEU A 43 6.18 8.68 -36.44
C LEU A 43 5.00 9.62 -36.25
N ALA A 44 5.25 10.94 -36.26
CA ALA A 44 4.18 11.93 -36.15
C ALA A 44 3.19 11.81 -37.32
N GLN A 45 3.70 11.62 -38.54
CA GLN A 45 2.89 11.42 -39.75
C GLN A 45 2.07 10.13 -39.66
N LYS A 46 2.69 9.00 -39.31
CA LYS A 46 1.99 7.71 -39.14
C LYS A 46 0.88 7.78 -38.11
N ILE A 47 1.13 8.44 -36.97
CA ILE A 47 0.11 8.63 -35.92
C ILE A 47 -1.02 9.53 -36.43
N PHE A 48 -0.69 10.62 -37.15
CA PHE A 48 -1.70 11.50 -37.73
C PHE A 48 -2.62 10.75 -38.70
N GLU A 49 -2.04 9.98 -39.64
CA GLU A 49 -2.79 9.22 -40.65
C GLU A 49 -3.68 8.13 -40.04
N ALA A 50 -3.19 7.45 -39.00
CA ALA A 50 -3.92 6.38 -38.32
C ALA A 50 -4.92 6.87 -37.26
N SER A 51 -5.09 8.18 -37.08
CA SER A 51 -5.93 8.76 -36.03
C SER A 51 -6.98 9.75 -36.56
N THR A 52 -8.03 9.95 -35.77
CA THR A 52 -9.04 10.99 -35.99
C THR A 52 -8.93 12.09 -34.94
N MET A 53 -9.33 13.32 -35.28
CA MET A 53 -9.33 14.44 -34.34
C MET A 53 -10.62 14.43 -33.53
N HIS A 54 -10.50 14.50 -32.20
CA HIS A 54 -11.62 14.61 -31.27
C HIS A 54 -11.50 15.91 -30.48
N THR A 55 -12.57 16.69 -30.46
CA THR A 55 -12.69 17.90 -29.63
C THR A 55 -13.75 17.69 -28.55
N CYS A 56 -13.34 17.82 -27.30
CA CYS A 56 -14.17 17.59 -26.12
C CYS A 56 -14.25 18.86 -25.27
N LYS A 57 -15.38 19.06 -24.58
CA LYS A 57 -15.58 20.19 -23.65
C LYS A 57 -15.35 19.76 -22.20
N ARG A 58 -15.17 20.74 -21.32
CA ARG A 58 -15.10 20.54 -19.85
C ARG A 58 -16.18 19.59 -19.36
N GLY A 59 -15.78 18.65 -18.50
CA GLY A 59 -16.67 17.67 -17.88
C GLY A 59 -16.94 16.43 -18.73
N PHE A 60 -16.51 16.39 -20.00
CA PHE A 60 -16.60 15.18 -20.80
C PHE A 60 -15.70 14.08 -20.22
N GLN A 61 -16.23 12.86 -20.16
CA GLN A 61 -15.51 11.68 -19.71
C GLN A 61 -14.92 10.96 -20.93
N ILE A 62 -13.60 10.90 -21.01
CA ILE A 62 -12.87 10.30 -22.14
C ILE A 62 -12.75 8.79 -21.96
N ILE A 63 -12.38 8.34 -20.75
CA ILE A 63 -12.16 6.92 -20.40
C ILE A 63 -12.90 6.61 -19.11
N TYR A 64 -13.59 5.48 -19.05
CA TYR A 64 -14.18 4.95 -17.81
C TYR A 64 -13.29 3.85 -17.19
N GLU A 65 -13.10 3.89 -15.87
CA GLU A 65 -12.43 2.80 -15.14
C GLU A 65 -13.19 1.48 -15.36
N GLY A 66 -12.46 0.42 -15.76
CA GLY A 66 -13.03 -0.88 -16.08
C GLY A 66 -13.43 -1.09 -17.54
N GLU A 67 -13.39 -0.05 -18.39
CA GLU A 67 -13.71 -0.18 -19.82
C GLU A 67 -12.68 -1.08 -20.54
N GLU A 68 -13.14 -1.88 -21.50
CA GLU A 68 -12.28 -2.82 -22.26
C GLU A 68 -11.65 -2.19 -23.51
N LYS A 69 -12.16 -1.04 -23.96
CA LYS A 69 -11.60 -0.36 -25.15
C LYS A 69 -10.16 0.04 -24.91
N ASP A 70 -9.30 -0.18 -25.89
CA ASP A 70 -7.85 -0.03 -25.79
C ASP A 70 -7.29 1.15 -26.62
N ASP A 71 -8.14 2.10 -27.02
CA ASP A 71 -7.72 3.30 -27.77
C ASP A 71 -6.66 4.13 -27.03
N VAL A 72 -5.79 4.80 -27.78
CA VAL A 72 -4.79 5.73 -27.26
C VAL A 72 -5.14 7.14 -27.71
N PHE A 73 -4.98 8.09 -26.80
CA PHE A 73 -5.31 9.49 -27.04
C PHE A 73 -4.06 10.34 -26.91
N PHE A 74 -3.69 11.06 -27.97
CA PHE A 74 -2.62 12.04 -27.96
C PHE A 74 -3.22 13.43 -27.77
N LEU A 75 -3.03 14.02 -26.60
CA LEU A 75 -3.51 15.34 -26.25
C LEU A 75 -2.69 16.39 -27.00
N LEU A 76 -3.37 17.17 -27.85
CA LEU A 76 -2.77 18.27 -28.62
C LEU A 76 -2.98 19.62 -27.92
N PHE A 77 -4.08 19.76 -27.20
CA PHE A 77 -4.42 20.97 -26.45
C PHE A 77 -5.32 20.65 -25.26
N GLY A 78 -5.15 21.40 -24.17
CA GLY A 78 -5.98 21.32 -22.96
C GLY A 78 -5.46 20.34 -21.92
N ASP A 79 -6.27 20.16 -20.88
CA ASP A 79 -5.92 19.44 -19.66
C ASP A 79 -7.00 18.40 -19.29
N VAL A 80 -6.55 17.27 -18.77
CA VAL A 80 -7.42 16.18 -18.29
C VAL A 80 -7.03 15.75 -16.87
N SER A 81 -8.02 15.42 -16.05
CA SER A 81 -7.82 14.86 -14.70
C SER A 81 -7.99 13.35 -14.75
N ILE A 82 -7.07 12.64 -14.09
CA ILE A 82 -7.05 11.20 -13.92
C ILE A 82 -7.54 10.88 -12.50
N THR A 83 -8.65 10.16 -12.42
CA THR A 83 -9.30 9.79 -11.16
C THR A 83 -9.35 8.26 -11.03
N ARG A 84 -9.09 7.73 -9.84
CA ARG A 84 -9.23 6.29 -9.57
C ARG A 84 -10.04 6.09 -8.31
N LYS A 85 -11.08 5.26 -8.36
CA LYS A 85 -12.02 5.06 -7.23
C LYS A 85 -12.53 6.39 -6.65
N GLY A 86 -12.83 7.35 -7.52
CA GLY A 86 -13.35 8.67 -7.13
C GLY A 86 -12.34 9.66 -6.53
N LYS A 87 -11.05 9.32 -6.44
CA LYS A 87 -9.99 10.22 -6.00
C LYS A 87 -9.10 10.64 -7.17
N GLU A 88 -8.89 11.95 -7.33
CA GLU A 88 -7.91 12.46 -8.31
C GLU A 88 -6.51 11.98 -7.93
N ILE A 89 -5.82 11.36 -8.89
CA ILE A 89 -4.48 10.80 -8.71
C ILE A 89 -3.42 11.55 -9.51
N ASP A 90 -3.79 12.16 -10.63
CA ASP A 90 -2.87 12.90 -11.50
C ASP A 90 -3.65 13.84 -12.44
N THR A 91 -2.98 14.81 -13.04
CA THR A 91 -3.49 15.66 -14.12
C THR A 91 -2.50 15.65 -15.28
N LYS A 92 -2.99 15.57 -16.52
CA LYS A 92 -2.16 15.61 -17.74
C LYS A 92 -2.50 16.83 -18.58
N SER A 93 -1.46 17.55 -18.99
CA SER A 93 -1.54 18.70 -19.89
C SER A 93 -0.94 18.36 -21.25
N ALA A 94 -1.48 18.93 -22.32
CA ALA A 94 -0.91 18.78 -23.65
C ALA A 94 0.48 19.47 -23.78
N PRO A 95 1.40 18.98 -24.63
CA PRO A 95 1.31 17.74 -25.40
C PRO A 95 1.63 16.53 -24.53
N SER A 96 0.70 15.58 -24.44
CA SER A 96 0.88 14.33 -23.70
C SER A 96 0.01 13.23 -24.28
N ASN A 97 0.07 12.04 -23.69
CA ASN A 97 -0.72 10.89 -24.11
C ASN A 97 -1.41 10.26 -22.89
N ILE A 98 -2.51 9.57 -23.16
CA ILE A 98 -3.24 8.76 -22.18
C ILE A 98 -3.70 7.47 -22.85
N GLY A 99 -3.82 6.41 -22.05
CA GLY A 99 -4.39 5.14 -22.50
C GLY A 99 -3.39 4.16 -23.11
N GLU A 100 -2.10 4.50 -23.10
CA GLU A 100 -1.00 3.72 -23.65
C GLU A 100 -0.86 2.33 -23.02
N LEU A 101 -1.20 2.19 -21.73
CA LEU A 101 -1.08 0.92 -21.01
C LEU A 101 -2.09 -0.13 -21.50
N ALA A 102 -3.34 0.28 -21.75
CA ALA A 102 -4.38 -0.63 -22.23
C ALA A 102 -4.10 -1.09 -23.68
N ALA A 103 -3.54 -0.20 -24.51
CA ALA A 103 -3.12 -0.56 -25.86
C ALA A 103 -1.92 -1.52 -25.87
N ASN A 104 -1.01 -1.40 -24.91
CA ASN A 104 0.18 -2.23 -24.84
C ASN A 104 -0.10 -3.66 -24.37
N THR A 105 -1.05 -3.85 -23.45
CA THR A 105 -1.49 -5.16 -22.95
C THR A 105 -2.97 -5.37 -23.31
N PRO A 106 -3.27 -5.94 -24.49
CA PRO A 106 -4.66 -6.15 -24.92
C PRO A 106 -5.42 -7.04 -23.94
N GLY A 107 -6.63 -6.65 -23.59
CA GLY A 107 -7.51 -7.38 -22.67
C GLY A 107 -7.45 -6.90 -21.22
N ASP A 108 -6.49 -6.05 -20.86
CA ASP A 108 -6.48 -5.40 -19.54
C ASP A 108 -7.51 -4.25 -19.51
N PRO A 109 -8.42 -4.21 -18.54
CA PRO A 109 -9.39 -3.12 -18.42
C PRO A 109 -8.71 -1.81 -18.01
N ARG A 110 -9.33 -0.68 -18.35
CA ARG A 110 -8.86 0.66 -17.97
C ARG A 110 -8.71 0.80 -16.47
N THR A 111 -7.57 1.30 -16.01
CA THR A 111 -7.23 1.35 -14.58
C THR A 111 -7.73 2.58 -13.83
N ALA A 112 -8.24 3.59 -14.55
CA ALA A 112 -8.64 4.88 -14.00
C ALA A 112 -9.61 5.60 -14.96
N ASP A 113 -10.45 6.45 -14.38
CA ASP A 113 -11.30 7.40 -15.07
C ASP A 113 -10.46 8.59 -15.58
N ILE A 114 -10.76 9.09 -16.79
CA ILE A 114 -10.15 10.32 -17.32
C ILE A 114 -11.23 11.29 -17.80
N SER A 115 -11.19 12.52 -17.31
CA SER A 115 -12.17 13.55 -17.63
C SER A 115 -11.54 14.89 -17.99
N VAL A 116 -12.20 15.65 -18.86
CA VAL A 116 -11.72 16.95 -19.33
C VAL A 116 -11.89 18.02 -18.25
N VAL A 117 -10.82 18.74 -17.92
CA VAL A 117 -10.84 19.82 -16.91
C VAL A 117 -10.65 21.21 -17.51
N SER A 118 -9.93 21.36 -18.62
CA SER A 118 -9.91 22.63 -19.37
C SER A 118 -11.25 22.88 -20.07
N GLU A 119 -11.50 24.10 -20.54
CA GLU A 119 -12.75 24.42 -21.26
C GLU A 119 -12.93 23.57 -22.52
N THR A 120 -11.81 23.28 -23.19
CA THR A 120 -11.75 22.44 -24.38
C THR A 120 -10.47 21.62 -24.36
N VAL A 121 -10.57 20.35 -24.80
CA VAL A 121 -9.43 19.47 -25.11
C VAL A 121 -9.53 19.06 -26.57
N ARG A 122 -8.40 19.07 -27.27
CA ARG A 122 -8.26 18.50 -28.61
C ARG A 122 -7.27 17.36 -28.56
N MET A 123 -7.63 16.22 -29.13
CA MET A 123 -6.80 15.02 -29.09
C MET A 123 -6.91 14.23 -30.39
N ARG A 124 -5.83 13.52 -30.72
CA ARG A 124 -5.86 12.46 -31.74
C ARG A 124 -6.17 11.13 -31.10
N VAL A 125 -7.13 10.41 -31.66
CA VAL A 125 -7.55 9.09 -31.17
C VAL A 125 -7.13 8.04 -32.17
N ILE A 126 -6.34 7.07 -31.71
CA ILE A 126 -5.89 5.93 -32.49
C ILE A 126 -6.37 4.65 -31.79
N SER A 127 -6.81 3.66 -32.57
CA SER A 127 -7.19 2.37 -32.01
C SER A 127 -5.98 1.64 -31.43
N GLY A 128 -6.20 0.79 -30.42
CA GLY A 128 -5.10 -0.01 -29.86
C GLY A 128 -4.44 -0.90 -30.91
N ALA A 129 -5.19 -1.39 -31.90
CA ALA A 129 -4.67 -2.19 -33.00
C ALA A 129 -3.70 -1.42 -33.91
N GLU A 130 -4.08 -0.22 -34.38
CA GLU A 130 -3.18 0.61 -35.20
C GLU A 130 -1.99 1.13 -34.39
N PHE A 131 -2.19 1.45 -33.11
CA PHE A 131 -1.08 1.83 -32.21
C PHE A 131 -0.03 0.70 -32.10
N ARG A 132 -0.47 -0.54 -31.91
CA ARG A 132 0.43 -1.72 -31.88
C ARG A 132 1.13 -1.93 -33.21
N LYS A 133 0.42 -1.75 -34.33
CA LYS A 133 1.02 -1.86 -35.67
C LYS A 133 2.13 -0.82 -35.89
N ILE A 134 1.93 0.43 -35.47
CA ILE A 134 2.98 1.47 -35.52
C ILE A 134 4.17 1.09 -34.63
N ARG A 135 3.90 0.57 -33.42
CA ARG A 135 4.94 0.08 -32.50
C ARG A 135 5.75 -1.05 -33.08
N ASP A 136 5.10 -2.07 -33.61
CA ASP A 136 5.77 -3.26 -34.12
C ASP A 136 6.54 -2.95 -35.42
N ALA A 137 6.13 -1.92 -36.16
CA ALA A 137 6.83 -1.42 -37.34
C ALA A 137 8.01 -0.46 -37.03
N SER A 138 8.11 0.06 -35.79
CA SER A 138 9.16 1.02 -35.41
C SER A 138 9.84 0.63 -34.09
N PRO A 139 11.03 0.00 -34.16
CA PRO A 139 11.80 -0.35 -32.97
C PRO A 139 12.17 0.86 -32.08
N GLU A 140 12.25 2.04 -32.67
CA GLU A 140 12.52 3.29 -31.94
C GLU A 140 11.32 3.70 -31.08
N PHE A 141 10.10 3.60 -31.64
CA PHE A 141 8.87 3.86 -30.91
C PHE A 141 8.65 2.85 -29.78
N GLU A 142 8.91 1.57 -30.04
CA GLU A 142 8.83 0.52 -29.01
C GLU A 142 9.78 0.82 -27.83
N LYS A 143 11.03 1.19 -28.11
CA LYS A 143 12.00 1.59 -27.07
C LYS A 143 11.54 2.84 -26.32
N ALA A 144 10.95 3.83 -27.00
CA ALA A 144 10.41 5.02 -26.36
C ALA A 144 9.25 4.67 -25.43
N LEU A 145 8.31 3.84 -25.88
CA LEU A 145 7.18 3.35 -25.09
C LEU A 145 7.64 2.57 -23.86
N ASN A 146 8.58 1.64 -24.00
CA ASN A 146 9.10 0.85 -22.89
C ASN A 146 9.78 1.74 -21.83
N ARG A 147 10.55 2.75 -22.24
CA ARG A 147 11.15 3.73 -21.32
C ARG A 147 10.08 4.56 -20.62
N PHE A 148 9.05 4.98 -21.35
CA PHE A 148 7.93 5.73 -20.79
C PHE A 148 7.16 4.93 -19.73
N ILE A 149 6.79 3.69 -20.03
CA ILE A 149 6.11 2.78 -19.10
C ILE A 149 6.98 2.53 -17.86
N ALA A 150 8.27 2.27 -18.04
CA ALA A 150 9.20 2.06 -16.93
C ALA A 150 9.31 3.29 -16.02
N LYS A 151 9.38 4.50 -16.61
CA LYS A 151 9.38 5.78 -15.88
C LYS A 151 8.08 5.95 -15.08
N MET A 152 6.93 5.69 -15.70
CA MET A 152 5.62 5.76 -15.04
C MET A 152 5.49 4.78 -13.86
N ASN A 153 5.98 3.55 -14.02
CA ASN A 153 5.95 2.54 -12.95
C ASN A 153 6.83 2.96 -11.76
N ARG A 154 8.01 3.55 -12.00
CA ARG A 154 8.86 4.08 -10.92
C ARG A 154 8.18 5.23 -10.16
N SER A 155 7.54 6.15 -10.88
CA SER A 155 6.78 7.24 -10.25
C SER A 155 5.63 6.72 -9.38
N LYS A 156 4.92 5.68 -9.84
CA LYS A 156 3.86 5.03 -9.06
C LYS A 156 4.40 4.40 -7.77
N ILE A 157 5.52 3.67 -7.83
CA ILE A 157 6.15 3.05 -6.65
C ILE A 157 6.60 4.13 -5.64
N ALA A 158 7.22 5.20 -6.12
CA ALA A 158 7.65 6.32 -5.26
C ALA A 158 6.45 6.98 -4.56
N GLN A 159 5.33 7.16 -5.27
CA GLN A 159 4.10 7.70 -4.68
C GLN A 159 3.46 6.75 -3.66
N LEU A 160 3.50 5.44 -3.88
CA LEU A 160 3.05 4.45 -2.90
C LEU A 160 3.92 4.46 -1.64
N GLY A 161 5.24 4.65 -1.79
CA GLY A 161 6.17 4.82 -0.68
C GLY A 161 5.90 6.05 0.18
N GLN A 162 5.44 7.16 -0.41
CA GLN A 162 5.10 8.39 0.33
C GLN A 162 3.68 8.39 0.94
N LYS A 163 2.71 7.66 0.39
CA LYS A 163 1.30 7.70 0.83
C LYS A 163 0.96 6.78 2.02
N SER A 164 1.92 6.03 2.57
CA SER A 164 1.70 5.14 3.73
C SER A 164 2.04 5.79 5.07
N THR A 165 1.62 7.04 5.30
CA THR A 165 1.46 7.55 6.67
C THR A 165 -0.03 7.50 6.96
N LYS A 166 -0.53 6.34 7.41
CA LYS A 166 -1.87 6.24 7.99
C LYS A 166 -2.01 7.38 9.01
N THR A 167 -2.92 8.32 8.74
CA THR A 167 -3.35 9.38 9.65
C THR A 167 -4.19 8.78 10.78
N GLY A 168 -3.53 7.96 11.61
CA GLY A 168 -4.08 7.40 12.83
C GLY A 168 -3.12 7.66 13.99
N ILE A 169 -3.64 7.65 15.21
CA ILE A 169 -2.82 7.73 16.42
C ILE A 169 -1.78 6.60 16.35
N PRO A 170 -0.47 6.90 16.40
CA PRO A 170 0.55 5.88 16.37
C PRO A 170 0.32 4.87 17.50
N TRP A 171 0.49 3.58 17.23
CA TRP A 171 0.14 2.53 18.20
C TRP A 171 0.88 2.64 19.54
N TYR A 172 2.10 3.20 19.54
CA TYR A 172 2.84 3.47 20.78
C TYR A 172 2.15 4.53 21.66
N VAL A 173 1.48 5.53 21.05
CA VAL A 173 0.70 6.54 21.78
C VAL A 173 -0.54 5.88 22.39
N LEU A 174 -1.25 5.05 21.62
CA LEU A 174 -2.39 4.29 22.16
C LEU A 174 -1.96 3.36 23.30
N SER A 175 -0.79 2.71 23.16
CA SER A 175 -0.21 1.85 24.19
C SER A 175 0.13 2.62 25.47
N ALA A 176 0.68 3.83 25.35
CA ALA A 176 0.97 4.70 26.49
C ALA A 176 -0.32 5.14 27.22
N ILE A 177 -1.37 5.48 26.47
CA ILE A 177 -2.68 5.88 27.04
C ILE A 177 -3.29 4.72 27.84
N VAL A 178 -3.36 3.52 27.25
CA VAL A 178 -3.92 2.34 27.92
C VAL A 178 -3.10 1.97 29.16
N SER A 179 -1.77 1.99 29.07
CA SER A 179 -0.87 1.74 30.19
C SER A 179 -1.08 2.71 31.35
N LEU A 180 -1.20 4.01 31.06
CA LEU A 180 -1.45 5.02 32.09
C LEU A 180 -2.80 4.79 32.77
N ALA A 181 -3.85 4.47 32.00
CA ALA A 181 -5.16 4.14 32.55
C ALA A 181 -5.11 2.89 33.46
N SER A 182 -4.41 1.83 33.04
CA SER A 182 -4.20 0.63 33.86
C SER A 182 -3.40 0.92 35.14
N MET A 183 -2.40 1.79 35.07
CA MET A 183 -1.60 2.19 36.24
C MET A 183 -2.44 2.97 37.27
N VAL A 184 -3.31 3.87 36.82
CA VAL A 184 -4.25 4.60 37.69
C VAL A 184 -5.23 3.63 38.34
N LEU A 185 -5.79 2.68 37.59
CA LEU A 185 -6.70 1.68 38.14
C LEU A 185 -6.01 0.79 39.18
N ALA A 186 -4.79 0.34 38.91
CA ALA A 186 -4.00 -0.45 39.87
C ALA A 186 -3.71 0.34 41.15
N ALA A 187 -3.40 1.64 41.03
CA ALA A 187 -3.16 2.51 42.19
C ALA A 187 -4.39 2.58 43.10
N LEU A 188 -5.58 2.70 42.52
CA LEU A 188 -6.84 2.71 43.26
C LEU A 188 -7.07 1.36 43.96
N LEU A 189 -6.86 0.24 43.27
CA LEU A 189 -7.02 -1.10 43.86
C LEU A 189 -6.04 -1.37 45.02
N PHE A 190 -4.78 -0.95 44.86
CA PHE A 190 -3.77 -1.10 45.91
C PHE A 190 -3.97 -0.13 47.08
N TRP A 191 -4.67 0.98 46.88
CA TRP A 191 -5.09 1.84 47.98
C TRP A 191 -6.26 1.24 48.75
N MET A 192 -7.20 0.59 48.05
CA MET A 192 -8.32 -0.11 48.69
C MET A 192 -7.88 -1.37 49.45
N SER A 193 -6.72 -1.92 49.12
CA SER A 193 -6.14 -3.08 49.78
C SER A 193 -5.06 -2.62 50.77
N GLU A 194 -4.93 -3.27 51.92
CA GLU A 194 -4.03 -2.85 53.00
C GLU A 194 -2.53 -3.13 52.70
N PHE A 195 -2.08 -2.89 51.47
CA PHE A 195 -0.69 -3.06 51.07
C PHE A 195 0.21 -1.93 51.59
N SER A 196 1.47 -2.26 51.85
CA SER A 196 2.47 -1.25 52.20
C SER A 196 2.73 -0.29 51.02
N TRP A 197 3.10 0.96 51.33
CA TRP A 197 3.36 1.99 50.32
C TRP A 197 4.39 1.56 49.25
N LEU A 198 5.41 0.79 49.66
CA LEU A 198 6.45 0.30 48.77
C LEU A 198 5.91 -0.78 47.82
N GLN A 199 5.03 -1.66 48.31
CA GLN A 199 4.39 -2.69 47.48
C GLN A 199 3.39 -2.08 46.50
N SER A 200 2.60 -1.09 46.94
CA SER A 200 1.63 -0.41 46.09
C SER A 200 2.30 0.38 44.96
N THR A 201 3.41 1.07 45.26
CA THR A 201 4.18 1.82 44.25
C THR A 201 4.93 0.90 43.29
N ALA A 202 5.56 -0.18 43.78
CA ALA A 202 6.20 -1.17 42.91
C ALA A 202 5.17 -1.89 42.02
N GLY A 203 4.03 -2.29 42.58
CA GLY A 203 2.96 -2.98 41.87
C GLY A 203 2.33 -2.13 40.77
N THR A 204 2.07 -0.85 41.03
CA THR A 204 1.53 0.08 40.02
C THR A 204 2.48 0.27 38.85
N LEU A 205 3.77 0.49 39.11
CA LEU A 205 4.79 0.63 38.07
C LEU A 205 4.91 -0.64 37.21
N LEU A 206 4.86 -1.82 37.84
CA LEU A 206 4.88 -3.10 37.11
C LEU A 206 3.66 -3.27 36.21
N VAL A 207 2.45 -2.94 36.69
CA VAL A 207 1.23 -3.01 35.88
C VAL A 207 1.30 -2.04 34.69
N GLY A 208 1.83 -0.84 34.88
CA GLY A 208 2.05 0.12 33.79
C GLY A 208 3.02 -0.43 32.73
N ILE A 209 4.23 -0.82 33.14
CA ILE A 209 5.25 -1.35 32.21
C ILE A 209 4.72 -2.57 31.46
N PHE A 210 4.10 -3.51 32.17
CA PHE A 210 3.57 -4.73 31.56
C PHE A 210 2.40 -4.42 30.62
N GLY A 211 1.50 -3.53 30.99
CA GLY A 211 0.39 -3.08 30.15
C GLY A 211 0.88 -2.40 28.87
N PHE A 212 1.90 -1.54 28.97
CA PHE A 212 2.52 -0.89 27.82
C PHE A 212 3.14 -1.90 26.85
N VAL A 213 3.96 -2.82 27.37
CA VAL A 213 4.62 -3.86 26.56
C VAL A 213 3.60 -4.81 25.96
N ALA A 214 2.61 -5.26 26.72
CA ALA A 214 1.54 -6.13 26.23
C ALA A 214 0.76 -5.45 25.10
N MET A 215 0.41 -4.16 25.27
CA MET A 215 -0.30 -3.41 24.23
C MET A 215 0.57 -3.20 22.99
N LEU A 216 1.87 -2.93 23.13
CA LEU A 216 2.80 -2.90 22.00
C LEU A 216 2.90 -4.25 21.26
N LEU A 217 2.84 -5.36 21.99
CA LEU A 217 2.87 -6.70 21.40
C LEU A 217 1.59 -7.02 20.62
N LEU A 218 0.44 -6.50 21.08
CA LEU A 218 -0.86 -6.62 20.40
C LEU A 218 -1.02 -5.69 19.18
N ASN A 219 0.06 -5.03 18.73
CA ASN A 219 0.01 -4.18 17.55
C ASN A 219 -0.42 -4.97 16.30
N PRO A 220 -1.60 -4.68 15.70
CA PRO A 220 -2.15 -5.39 14.54
C PRO A 220 -1.18 -5.45 13.35
N ASP A 221 -0.41 -4.39 13.14
CA ASP A 221 0.52 -4.30 12.01
C ASP A 221 1.77 -5.19 12.18
N LEU A 222 2.02 -5.73 13.39
CA LEU A 222 3.20 -6.55 13.71
C LEU A 222 2.85 -7.86 14.44
N ILE A 223 1.58 -8.27 14.49
CA ILE A 223 1.10 -9.40 15.31
C ILE A 223 1.96 -10.64 15.11
N TYR A 224 2.19 -11.08 13.86
CA TYR A 224 2.91 -12.33 13.60
C TYR A 224 4.39 -12.24 14.02
N ARG A 225 5.03 -11.09 13.79
CA ARG A 225 6.43 -10.85 14.20
C ARG A 225 6.57 -10.76 15.72
N ASN A 226 5.58 -10.17 16.40
CA ASN A 226 5.55 -10.06 17.85
C ASN A 226 5.20 -11.40 18.51
N MET A 227 4.27 -12.18 17.96
CA MET A 227 3.94 -13.54 18.43
C MET A 227 5.12 -14.50 18.31
N PHE A 228 5.91 -14.40 17.24
CA PHE A 228 7.15 -15.16 17.10
C PHE A 228 8.17 -14.80 18.20
N ARG A 229 8.39 -13.50 18.46
CA ARG A 229 9.30 -13.05 19.53
C ARG A 229 8.81 -13.47 20.90
N PHE A 230 7.52 -13.33 21.17
CA PHE A 230 6.91 -13.68 22.44
C PHE A 230 7.01 -15.18 22.73
N SER A 231 6.67 -16.03 21.74
CA SER A 231 6.83 -17.48 21.88
C SER A 231 8.29 -17.87 22.10
N GLY A 232 9.24 -17.23 21.40
CA GLY A 232 10.67 -17.42 21.65
C GLY A 232 11.10 -17.05 23.08
N PHE A 233 10.73 -15.87 23.55
CA PHE A 233 11.03 -15.45 24.93
C PHE A 233 10.33 -16.33 25.98
N ALA A 234 9.11 -16.78 25.73
CA ALA A 234 8.38 -17.68 26.62
C ALA A 234 9.06 -19.05 26.73
N VAL A 235 9.58 -19.60 25.63
CA VAL A 235 10.37 -20.85 25.65
C VAL A 235 11.65 -20.67 26.47
N VAL A 236 12.40 -19.59 26.23
CA VAL A 236 13.63 -19.29 26.99
C VAL A 236 13.32 -19.12 28.48
N GLY A 237 12.25 -18.38 28.81
CA GLY A 237 11.80 -18.18 30.19
C GLY A 237 11.40 -19.47 30.88
N LEU A 238 10.67 -20.36 30.20
CA LEU A 238 10.30 -21.68 30.73
C LEU A 238 11.52 -22.57 30.96
N ILE A 239 12.49 -22.57 30.04
CA ILE A 239 13.75 -23.33 30.20
C ILE A 239 14.55 -22.77 31.39
N ALA A 240 14.67 -21.45 31.51
CA ALA A 240 15.39 -20.81 32.61
C ALA A 240 14.72 -21.10 33.96
N TRP A 241 13.38 -20.99 34.04
CA TRP A 241 12.60 -21.32 35.23
C TRP A 241 12.73 -22.80 35.61
N GLY A 242 12.60 -23.72 34.64
CA GLY A 242 12.76 -25.16 34.87
C GLY A 242 14.17 -25.51 35.35
N SER A 243 15.19 -24.90 34.76
CA SER A 243 16.60 -25.10 35.13
C SER A 243 16.89 -24.55 36.53
N ALA A 244 16.39 -23.35 36.85
CA ALA A 244 16.51 -22.75 38.17
C ALA A 244 15.79 -23.61 39.22
N SER A 245 14.54 -24.02 38.98
CA SER A 245 13.78 -24.87 39.89
C SER A 245 14.48 -26.20 40.17
N TRP A 246 15.10 -26.81 39.16
CA TRP A 246 15.89 -28.03 39.33
C TRP A 246 17.19 -27.79 40.11
N ALA A 247 17.94 -26.73 39.79
CA ALA A 247 19.19 -26.38 40.48
C ALA A 247 18.96 -26.07 41.97
N PHE A 248 17.87 -25.37 42.30
CA PHE A 248 17.50 -25.05 43.68
C PHE A 248 16.86 -26.22 44.46
N ARG A 249 16.57 -27.35 43.81
CA ARG A 249 16.06 -28.58 44.49
C ARG A 249 17.18 -29.50 45.01
N PHE A 250 18.44 -29.30 44.61
CA PHE A 250 19.53 -30.23 44.96
C PHE A 250 19.93 -30.26 46.44
N ASP A 251 19.57 -29.24 47.22
CA ASP A 251 20.09 -29.11 48.59
C ASP A 251 19.12 -29.61 49.69
N GLY A 252 17.93 -30.11 49.32
CA GLY A 252 16.97 -30.72 50.26
C GLY A 252 16.38 -29.78 51.34
N ALA A 253 16.92 -28.58 51.52
CA ALA A 253 16.40 -27.53 52.37
C ALA A 253 15.65 -26.52 51.50
N GLY A 254 14.37 -26.28 51.81
CA GLY A 254 13.61 -25.19 51.21
C GLY A 254 14.18 -23.83 51.63
N THR A 255 15.19 -23.33 50.91
CA THR A 255 15.75 -22.01 51.15
C THR A 255 14.80 -20.93 50.66
N LYS A 256 14.15 -20.25 51.61
CA LYS A 256 13.40 -19.02 51.36
C LYS A 256 14.37 -17.90 51.03
N ILE A 257 14.35 -17.43 49.78
CA ILE A 257 15.10 -16.23 49.41
C ILE A 257 14.31 -15.03 49.94
N PRO A 258 14.91 -14.10 50.71
CA PRO A 258 14.22 -13.03 51.42
C PRO A 258 13.65 -11.91 50.50
N LEU A 259 13.74 -12.07 49.19
CA LEU A 259 13.17 -11.18 48.18
C LEU A 259 12.16 -11.94 47.31
N LEU A 260 10.95 -12.09 47.87
CA LEU A 260 9.66 -12.21 47.17
C LEU A 260 9.30 -13.47 46.36
N ILE A 261 10.16 -14.49 46.23
CA ILE A 261 9.78 -15.73 45.52
C ILE A 261 9.99 -16.94 46.43
N ASP A 262 8.91 -17.41 47.05
CA ASP A 262 8.90 -18.69 47.76
C ASP A 262 8.82 -19.80 46.69
N PHE A 263 9.97 -20.35 46.28
CA PHE A 263 10.06 -21.45 45.30
C PHE A 263 9.48 -22.78 45.85
N ASN A 264 8.97 -22.76 47.09
CA ASN A 264 8.30 -23.87 47.74
C ASN A 264 6.82 -24.00 47.33
N ALA A 265 6.46 -23.59 46.11
CA ALA A 265 5.17 -23.94 45.55
C ALA A 265 5.20 -25.45 45.23
N GLY A 266 4.45 -26.23 46.01
CA GLY A 266 4.22 -27.68 45.83
C GLY A 266 3.53 -28.08 44.51
N GLY A 267 3.78 -27.36 43.43
CA GLY A 267 3.46 -27.78 42.08
C GLY A 267 4.70 -28.44 41.47
N GLU A 268 4.79 -29.76 41.56
CA GLU A 268 5.50 -30.50 40.51
C GLU A 268 4.81 -30.14 39.19
N MET A 269 5.37 -29.18 38.44
CA MET A 269 5.12 -29.18 37.01
C MET A 269 5.67 -30.51 36.53
N LYS A 270 4.77 -31.48 36.31
CA LYS A 270 5.11 -32.77 35.73
C LYS A 270 5.96 -32.47 34.50
N THR A 271 7.11 -33.10 34.36
CA THR A 271 8.04 -32.88 33.24
C THR A 271 7.32 -32.90 31.89
N ALA A 272 6.27 -33.72 31.76
CA ALA A 272 5.36 -33.77 30.63
C ALA A 272 4.63 -32.43 30.33
N ALA A 273 4.18 -31.69 31.35
CA ALA A 273 3.55 -30.38 31.18
C ALA A 273 4.55 -29.34 30.68
N LEU A 274 5.78 -29.32 31.22
CA LEU A 274 6.84 -28.41 30.77
C LEU A 274 7.26 -28.69 29.31
N VAL A 275 7.48 -29.96 28.97
CA VAL A 275 7.77 -30.38 27.60
C VAL A 275 6.59 -30.05 26.67
N GLY A 276 5.35 -30.29 27.11
CA GLY A 276 4.14 -29.95 26.35
C GLY A 276 4.02 -28.45 26.07
N SER A 277 4.29 -27.59 27.05
CA SER A 277 4.29 -26.13 26.87
C SER A 277 5.38 -25.65 25.90
N ILE A 278 6.58 -26.24 25.96
CA ILE A 278 7.67 -25.92 25.01
C ILE A 278 7.27 -26.29 23.58
N ILE A 279 6.73 -27.50 23.37
CA ILE A 279 6.28 -27.94 22.03
C ILE A 279 5.17 -27.02 21.50
N ALA A 280 4.17 -26.68 22.32
CA ALA A 280 3.08 -25.80 21.93
C ALA A 280 3.58 -24.41 21.52
N LEU A 281 4.55 -23.84 22.25
CA LEU A 281 5.14 -22.54 21.93
C LEU A 281 5.99 -22.58 20.66
N LEU A 282 6.74 -23.67 20.42
CA LEU A 282 7.51 -23.86 19.18
C LEU A 282 6.58 -23.98 17.96
N LEU A 283 5.46 -24.69 18.10
CA LEU A 283 4.43 -24.78 17.05
C LEU A 283 3.81 -23.41 16.76
N LEU A 284 3.48 -22.64 17.81
CA LEU A 284 2.97 -21.28 17.67
C LEU A 284 3.98 -20.36 16.97
N ALA A 285 5.27 -20.47 17.31
CA ALA A 285 6.35 -19.74 16.66
C ALA A 285 6.45 -20.08 15.16
N GLY A 286 6.43 -21.37 14.83
CA GLY A 286 6.48 -21.85 13.44
C GLY A 286 5.29 -21.38 12.59
N LEU A 287 4.07 -21.48 13.12
CA LEU A 287 2.86 -20.99 12.47
C LEU A 287 2.90 -19.47 12.25
N SER A 288 3.35 -18.72 13.25
CA SER A 288 3.48 -17.26 13.16
C SER A 288 4.50 -16.86 12.08
N ALA A 289 5.65 -17.54 12.01
CA ALA A 289 6.67 -17.30 10.99
C ALA A 289 6.19 -17.66 9.57
N HIS A 290 5.39 -18.72 9.43
CA HIS A 290 4.79 -19.08 8.14
C HIS A 290 3.81 -18.01 7.63
N HIS A 291 2.93 -17.52 8.50
CA HIS A 291 1.96 -16.48 8.15
C HIS A 291 2.62 -15.13 7.82
N ASP A 292 3.69 -14.76 8.54
CA ASP A 292 4.47 -13.55 8.24
C ASP A 292 5.06 -13.59 6.83
N ARG A 293 5.67 -14.72 6.44
CA ARG A 293 6.19 -14.93 5.07
C ARG A 293 5.10 -14.83 4.02
N LYS A 294 3.95 -15.45 4.26
CA LYS A 294 2.82 -15.41 3.31
C LYS A 294 2.32 -13.98 3.08
N MET A 295 2.24 -13.16 4.13
CA MET A 295 1.81 -11.77 4.01
C MET A 295 2.84 -10.91 3.28
N SER A 296 4.14 -11.15 3.49
CA SER A 296 5.21 -10.41 2.78
C SER A 296 5.22 -10.65 1.26
N ASN A 297 4.82 -11.85 0.81
CA ASN A 297 4.77 -12.20 -0.61
C ASN A 297 3.54 -11.65 -1.35
N VAL A 298 2.49 -11.21 -0.64
CA VAL A 298 1.28 -10.62 -1.24
C VAL A 298 1.47 -9.12 -1.52
N SER A 299 2.47 -8.49 -0.89
CA SER A 299 2.78 -7.07 -1.04
C SER A 299 3.82 -6.74 -2.12
N THR A 300 4.39 -7.75 -2.79
CA THR A 300 5.31 -7.63 -3.94
C THR A 300 4.59 -7.96 -5.23
#